data_AF-A0A7W1JFJ1-F1
#
_entry.id   AF-A0A7W1JFJ1-F1
#
_cell.length_a   1.000
_cell.length_b   1.000
_cell.length_c   1.000
_cell.angle_alpha   90.00
_cell.angle_beta   90.00
_cell.angle_gamma   90.00
#
_symmetry.space_group_name_H-M   'P 1'
#
loop_
_entity.id
_entity.type
_entity.pdbx_description
1 polymer ?
#
loop_
_entity_poly.entity_id
_entity_poly.type
_entity_poly.pdbx_seq_one_letter_code
_entity_poly.pdbx_strand_id
1 'polypeptide(L)' 'MRQQRIKPGPNQESVWDYPRPPRVEASARHIQVVFGGVMIADTRNSRRVLETSH' A
#
# COMPACT_ATOMS: atom_id res chain seq x y z
N MET A 1 20.99 18.02 6.09
CA MET A 1 20.21 18.59 4.97
C MET A 1 18.80 18.03 5.03
N ARG A 2 17.76 18.85 5.00
CA ARG A 2 16.36 18.38 5.00
C ARG A 2 16.05 17.94 3.57
N GLN A 3 15.98 16.64 3.31
CA GLN A 3 15.61 16.12 1.98
C GLN A 3 14.29 16.78 1.54
N GLN A 4 14.29 17.35 0.34
CA GLN A 4 13.10 17.98 -0.23
C GLN A 4 12.09 16.88 -0.58
N ARG A 5 10.88 16.99 -0.05
CA ARG A 5 9.81 16.03 -0.36
C ARG A 5 9.49 16.07 -1.85
N ILE A 6 9.55 14.92 -2.50
CA ILE A 6 9.12 14.75 -3.89
C ILE A 6 7.59 14.74 -3.89
N LYS A 7 6.97 15.62 -4.69
CA LYS A 7 5.51 15.63 -4.86
C LYS A 7 5.09 14.36 -5.62
N PRO A 8 4.11 13.57 -5.14
CA PRO A 8 3.61 12.42 -5.89
C PRO A 8 3.09 12.81 -7.27
N GLY A 9 3.34 11.96 -8.26
CA GLY A 9 2.72 12.06 -9.57
C GLY A 9 1.24 11.67 -9.56
N PRO A 10 0.56 11.76 -10.71
CA PRO A 10 -0.82 11.27 -10.84
C PRO A 10 -0.94 9.81 -10.39
N ASN A 11 -1.95 9.52 -9.56
CA ASN A 11 -2.22 8.20 -8.98
C ASN A 11 -1.13 7.63 -8.06
N GLN A 12 -0.13 8.42 -7.66
CA GLN A 12 0.84 8.04 -6.63
C GLN A 12 0.39 8.53 -5.25
N GLU A 13 0.67 7.72 -4.24
CA GLU A 13 0.47 8.07 -2.82
C GLU A 13 1.85 8.27 -2.16
N SER A 14 2.00 9.30 -1.33
CA SER A 14 3.19 9.48 -0.50
C SER A 14 2.96 8.80 0.85
N VAL A 15 3.85 7.87 1.21
CA VAL A 15 3.83 7.22 2.53
C VAL A 15 4.00 8.21 3.69
N TRP A 16 4.59 9.38 3.44
CA TRP A 16 4.71 10.44 4.44
C TRP A 16 3.38 11.13 4.78
N ASP A 17 2.34 10.90 3.97
CA ASP A 17 1.01 11.46 4.16
C ASP A 17 0.05 10.45 4.85
N TYR A 18 0.51 9.21 5.11
CA TYR A 18 -0.28 8.22 5.83
C TYR A 18 -0.44 8.57 7.33
N PRO A 19 -1.59 8.25 7.95
CA PRO A 19 -1.90 8.69 9.30
C PRO A 19 -1.04 7.99 10.37
N ARG A 20 -0.94 8.63 11.54
CA ARG A 20 -0.52 7.99 12.79
C ARG A 20 -1.69 8.05 13.78
N PRO A 21 -2.14 6.94 14.38
CA PRO A 21 -1.67 5.56 14.20
C PRO A 21 -1.96 4.98 12.79
N PRO A 22 -1.31 3.86 12.39
CA PRO A 22 -1.57 3.21 11.11
C PRO A 22 -3.05 2.88 10.92
N ARG A 23 -3.52 2.93 9.68
CA ARG A 23 -4.93 2.69 9.32
C ARG A 23 -5.10 1.46 8.45
N VAL A 24 -6.15 0.68 8.70
CA VAL A 24 -6.58 -0.41 7.83
C VAL A 24 -7.74 0.04 6.95
N GLU A 25 -7.68 -0.22 5.65
CA GLU A 25 -8.70 0.16 4.67
C GLU A 25 -9.11 -1.03 3.79
N ALA A 26 -10.37 -1.05 3.33
CA ALA A 26 -10.79 -1.97 2.27
C ALA A 26 -10.14 -1.61 0.93
N SER A 27 -9.77 -2.63 0.15
CA SER A 27 -9.15 -2.45 -1.16
C SER A 27 -9.80 -3.39 -2.17
N ALA A 28 -10.29 -2.80 -3.27
CA ALA A 28 -10.88 -3.53 -4.40
C ALA A 28 -9.82 -4.02 -5.41
N ARG A 29 -8.53 -3.80 -5.13
CA ARG A 29 -7.43 -4.30 -5.98
C ARG A 29 -7.50 -5.84 -6.01
N HIS A 30 -7.24 -6.40 -7.19
CA HIS A 30 -7.09 -7.84 -7.38
C HIS A 30 -5.70 -8.26 -6.87
N ILE A 31 -5.68 -9.06 -5.80
CA ILE A 31 -4.46 -9.53 -5.16
C ILE A 31 -4.31 -11.02 -5.44
N GLN A 32 -3.15 -11.40 -5.97
CA GLN A 32 -2.76 -12.78 -6.18
C GLN A 32 -1.48 -13.06 -5.41
N VAL A 33 -1.47 -14.15 -4.65
CA VAL A 33 -0.29 -14.65 -3.95
C VAL A 33 0.14 -15.94 -4.62
N VAL A 34 1.36 -15.94 -5.17
CA VAL A 34 1.93 -17.08 -5.89
C VAL A 34 3.20 -17.53 -5.17
N PHE A 35 3.29 -18.81 -4.85
CA PHE A 35 4.45 -19.42 -4.21
C PHE A 35 4.83 -20.70 -4.96
N GLY A 36 6.08 -20.79 -5.42
CA GLY A 36 6.55 -21.95 -6.19
C GLY A 36 5.77 -22.20 -7.49
N GLY A 37 5.26 -21.14 -8.13
CA GLY A 37 4.41 -21.26 -9.32
C GLY A 37 2.95 -21.65 -9.04
N VAL A 38 2.60 -21.93 -7.78
CA VAL A 38 1.23 -22.26 -7.36
C VAL A 38 0.55 -21.01 -6.79
N MET A 39 -0.65 -20.72 -7.27
CA MET A 39 -1.50 -19.67 -6.71
C MET A 39 -2.10 -20.15 -5.38
N ILE A 40 -1.75 -19.49 -4.28
CA ILE A 40 -2.22 -19.82 -2.93
C ILE A 40 -3.30 -18.88 -2.40
N ALA A 41 -3.48 -17.71 -3.04
CA ALA A 41 -4.62 -16.82 -2.80
C ALA A 41 -4.94 -15.99 -4.04
N ASP A 42 -6.23 -15.78 -4.29
CA ASP A 42 -6.78 -14.86 -5.29
C ASP A 42 -7.98 -14.15 -4.68
N THR A 43 -7.95 -12.82 -4.59
CA THR A 43 -9.06 -12.06 -3.99
C THR A 43 -9.19 -10.65 -4.56
N ARG A 44 -10.43 -10.14 -4.58
CA ARG A 44 -10.76 -8.71 -4.74
C ARG A 44 -11.30 -8.06 -3.45
N ASN A 45 -11.47 -8.84 -2.39
CA ASN A 45 -11.89 -8.35 -1.07
C ASN A 45 -10.67 -8.28 -0.15
N SER A 46 -9.71 -7.41 -0.51
CA SER A 46 -8.49 -7.23 0.26
C SER A 46 -8.62 -6.10 1.28
N ARG A 47 -7.70 -6.08 2.24
CA ARG A 47 -7.47 -4.97 3.15
C ARG A 47 -6.03 -4.49 2.94
N ARG A 48 -5.79 -3.18 3.01
CA ARG A 48 -4.45 -2.59 3.01
C ARG A 48 -4.17 -1.88 4.33
N VAL A 49 -2.91 -1.88 4.76
CA VAL A 49 -2.45 -1.11 5.92
C VAL A 49 -1.67 0.10 5.42
N LEU A 50 -2.04 1.28 5.89
CA LEU A 50 -1.35 2.54 5.60
C LEU A 50 -0.43 2.88 6.79
N GLU A 51 0.85 2.59 6.62
CA GLU A 51 1.90 2.87 7.60
C GLU A 51 2.90 3.87 7.03
N THR A 52 3.16 4.93 7.79
CA THR A 52 4.08 5.99 7.37
C THR A 52 5.54 5.55 7.42
N SER A 53 6.41 6.24 6.69
CA SER A 53 7.85 5.91 6.62
C SER A 53 8.60 6.27 7.91
N HIS A 54 9.68 5.53 8.18
CA HIS A 54 10.57 5.67 9.34
C HIS A 54 11.81 6.48 8.97
#